data_AF-A0A2M7S2D1-F1
#
_entry.id   AF-A0A2M7S2D1-F1
#
_cell.length_a   1.000
_cell.length_b   1.000
_cell.length_c   1.000
_cell.angle_alpha   90.00
_cell.angle_beta   90.00
_cell.angle_gamma   90.00
#
_symmetry.space_group_name_H-M   'P 1'
#
loop_
_entity.id
_entity.type
_entity.pdbx_description
1 polymer ?
#
loop_
_entity_poly.entity_id
_entity_poly.type
_entity_poly.pdbx_seq_one_letter_code
_entity_poly.pdbx_strand_id
1 'polypeptide(L)'
;MIRITFIGAGSLGFTRGLVRDILTFPILQDSTLVLMDINKERLEFARKSVQSLIDKGKYPAKVEATMDRKEALKGANAVICTILQGGTDVWRYDIEIPKKYGINTNIGDTRGPSGIFRAVRTIPVMLSICRDMERYCPDAILLNYTNPMAMLCHAMQRKTRIRVTGLCHSVQGTATMLANWINTSMDRITYVCAGINHLAWFIEFKKNGKDAYPLIRKAIMKKKEIYMEEIVRNELFLHLGYYVTESSGHNSEYNWWFRKRPDLIKKYCTHGTGWNPGKYAFILNEYLKTEKTWKNEIQKWFKQGAPMSLERGHEFAAYIINAFCGGEPYIFNGNVPNTGIITNLPYGACVEVPVLANK
;
A
#
# COMPACT_ATOMS: atom_id res chain seq x y z
N MET A 1 23.81 12.15 8.92
CA MET A 1 22.41 12.61 8.80
C MET A 1 21.71 11.71 7.80
N ILE A 2 20.60 11.09 8.21
CA ILE A 2 19.87 10.13 7.38
C ILE A 2 19.14 10.89 6.27
N ARG A 3 19.21 10.38 5.04
CA ARG A 3 18.58 11.00 3.87
C ARG A 3 17.51 10.07 3.31
N ILE A 4 16.26 10.51 3.32
CA ILE A 4 15.09 9.71 2.93
C ILE A 4 14.44 10.36 1.71
N THR A 5 14.42 9.63 0.60
CA THR A 5 13.94 10.14 -0.68
C THR A 5 12.54 9.62 -0.98
N PHE A 6 11.65 10.52 -1.41
CA PHE A 6 10.29 10.20 -1.84
C PHE A 6 10.18 10.41 -3.35
N ILE A 7 9.97 9.34 -4.12
CA ILE A 7 9.72 9.41 -5.56
C ILE A 7 8.21 9.28 -5.78
N GLY A 8 7.60 10.32 -6.39
CA GLY A 8 6.14 10.47 -6.45
C GLY A 8 5.58 11.23 -5.24
N ALA A 9 6.36 12.18 -4.71
CA ALA A 9 6.03 12.94 -3.50
C ALA A 9 4.76 13.81 -3.65
N GLY A 10 4.28 14.04 -4.87
CA GLY A 10 3.01 14.71 -5.17
C GLY A 10 1.77 13.94 -4.72
N SER A 11 1.92 12.72 -4.19
CA SER A 11 0.89 12.04 -3.39
C SER A 11 0.72 12.71 -2.01
N LEU A 12 0.16 13.92 -2.01
CA LEU A 12 0.21 14.87 -0.88
C LEU A 12 -0.16 14.27 0.48
N GLY A 13 -1.30 13.57 0.55
CA GLY A 13 -1.78 12.97 1.80
C GLY A 13 -0.85 11.86 2.32
N PHE A 14 -0.36 11.03 1.38
CA PHE A 14 0.50 9.90 1.69
C PHE A 14 1.90 10.35 2.11
N THR A 15 2.54 11.23 1.33
CA THR A 15 3.83 11.85 1.65
C THR A 15 3.80 12.49 3.04
N ARG A 16 2.76 13.29 3.31
CA ARG A 16 2.60 13.96 4.61
C ARG A 16 2.43 12.98 5.76
N GLY A 17 1.62 11.93 5.58
CA GLY A 17 1.41 10.89 6.59
C GLY A 17 2.69 10.13 6.92
N LEU A 18 3.45 9.74 5.89
CA LEU A 18 4.72 9.05 6.07
C LEU A 18 5.78 9.90 6.76
N VAL A 19 5.92 11.17 6.36
CA VAL A 19 6.87 12.07 7.01
C VAL A 19 6.53 12.26 8.48
N ARG A 20 5.24 12.40 8.82
CA ARG A 20 4.80 12.47 10.22
C ARG A 20 5.28 11.23 10.99
N ASP A 21 5.05 10.05 10.45
CA ASP A 21 5.42 8.80 11.12
C ASP A 21 6.95 8.68 11.28
N ILE A 22 7.71 9.04 10.25
CA ILE A 22 9.20 9.06 10.26
C ILE A 22 9.73 9.96 11.37
N LEU A 23 9.24 11.21 11.47
CA LEU A 23 9.77 12.19 12.43
C LEU A 23 9.44 11.85 13.89
N THR A 24 8.54 10.89 14.15
CA THR A 24 8.29 10.42 15.52
C THR A 24 9.37 9.47 16.05
N PHE A 25 10.32 9.02 15.23
CA PHE A 25 11.43 8.16 15.67
C PHE A 25 12.66 9.01 16.02
N PRO A 26 13.21 8.90 17.25
CA PRO A 26 14.34 9.73 17.68
C PRO A 26 15.52 9.74 16.71
N ILE A 27 15.90 8.58 16.16
CA ILE A 27 17.03 8.47 15.23
C ILE A 27 16.76 9.11 13.85
N LEU A 28 15.50 9.39 13.51
CA LEU A 28 15.09 9.94 12.22
C LEU A 28 14.69 11.43 12.31
N GLN A 29 14.66 12.02 13.51
CA GLN A 29 14.16 13.38 13.74
C GLN A 29 14.96 14.47 13.05
N ASP A 30 16.25 14.25 12.79
CA ASP A 30 17.16 15.17 12.09
C ASP A 30 17.34 14.82 10.60
N SER A 31 16.53 13.91 10.06
CA SER A 31 16.65 13.43 8.68
C SER A 31 16.51 14.57 7.67
N THR A 32 17.18 14.41 6.53
CA THR A 32 16.90 15.19 5.33
C THR A 32 15.88 14.44 4.46
N LEU A 33 14.69 15.03 4.31
CA LEU A 33 13.57 14.52 3.54
C LEU A 33 13.62 15.10 2.13
N VAL A 34 13.86 14.27 1.13
CA VAL A 34 14.04 14.71 -0.25
C VAL A 34 12.81 14.33 -1.07
N LEU A 35 12.03 15.33 -1.45
CA LEU A 35 10.80 15.14 -2.21
C LEU A 35 11.07 15.25 -3.70
N MET A 36 10.67 14.24 -4.46
CA MET A 36 10.79 14.22 -5.91
C MET A 36 9.47 13.90 -6.57
N ASP A 37 9.06 14.77 -7.51
CA ASP A 37 7.92 14.55 -8.37
C ASP A 37 8.13 15.28 -9.71
N ILE A 38 7.45 14.80 -10.76
CA ILE A 38 7.49 15.43 -12.09
C ILE A 38 6.44 16.55 -12.22
N ASN A 39 5.46 16.61 -11.33
CA ASN A 39 4.47 17.68 -11.27
C ASN A 39 4.94 18.78 -10.32
N LYS A 40 5.42 19.90 -10.90
CA LYS A 40 5.95 21.06 -10.16
C LYS A 40 4.97 21.62 -9.12
N GLU A 41 3.68 21.70 -9.47
CA GLU A 41 2.68 22.29 -8.58
C GLU A 41 2.42 21.39 -7.37
N ARG A 42 2.21 20.09 -7.60
CA ARG A 42 2.03 19.11 -6.52
C ARG A 42 3.29 19.01 -5.64
N LEU A 43 4.46 19.04 -6.25
CA LEU A 43 5.74 19.01 -5.52
C LEU A 43 5.86 20.19 -4.55
N GLU A 44 5.49 21.39 -4.99
CA GLU A 44 5.55 22.59 -4.14
C GLU A 44 4.56 22.53 -2.99
N PHE A 45 3.34 22.01 -3.21
CA PHE A 45 2.41 21.76 -2.13
C PHE A 45 2.91 20.69 -1.15
N ALA A 46 3.52 19.61 -1.64
CA ALA A 46 4.12 18.57 -0.81
C ALA A 46 5.22 19.15 0.10
N ARG A 47 6.13 19.94 -0.48
CA ARG A 47 7.20 20.63 0.26
C ARG A 47 6.64 21.53 1.36
N LYS A 48 5.65 22.37 1.04
CA LYS A 48 4.98 23.23 2.03
C LYS A 48 4.30 22.42 3.14
N SER A 49 3.67 21.30 2.80
CA SER A 49 2.98 20.45 3.78
C SER A 49 3.98 19.81 4.75
N VAL A 50 5.10 19.32 4.22
CA VAL A 50 6.20 18.76 5.02
C VAL A 50 6.87 19.83 5.87
N GLN A 51 7.14 21.02 5.32
CA GLN A 51 7.71 22.13 6.10
C GLN A 51 6.81 22.51 7.27
N SER A 52 5.49 22.64 7.04
CA SER A 52 4.53 22.95 8.11
C SER A 52 4.53 21.89 9.23
N LEU A 53 4.72 20.62 8.89
CA LEU A 53 4.83 19.53 9.86
C LEU A 53 6.13 19.64 10.68
N ILE A 54 7.26 19.91 10.02
CA ILE A 54 8.57 20.13 10.67
C ILE A 54 8.47 21.29 11.66
N ASP A 55 7.94 22.44 11.22
CA ASP A 55 7.84 23.66 12.04
C ASP A 55 6.95 23.45 13.26
N LYS A 56 5.79 22.81 13.08
CA LYS A 56 4.84 22.53 14.17
C LYS A 56 5.38 21.54 15.18
N GLY A 57 6.04 20.48 14.70
CA GLY A 57 6.68 19.49 15.56
C GLY A 57 8.01 19.96 16.15
N LYS A 58 8.52 21.13 15.72
CA LYS A 58 9.85 21.65 16.08
C LYS A 58 10.96 20.62 15.81
N TYR A 59 10.83 19.87 14.73
CA TYR A 59 11.81 18.86 14.35
C TYR A 59 13.06 19.51 13.74
N PRO A 60 14.28 19.01 14.01
CA PRO A 60 15.51 19.50 13.37
C PRO A 60 15.69 19.05 11.91
N ALA A 61 14.73 18.28 11.39
CA ALA A 61 14.71 17.78 10.01
C ALA A 61 14.76 18.90 8.96
N LYS A 62 15.25 18.54 7.78
CA LYS A 62 15.27 19.40 6.59
C LYS A 62 14.38 18.81 5.51
N VAL A 63 13.72 19.66 4.73
CA VAL A 63 13.01 19.24 3.53
C VAL A 63 13.59 19.89 2.29
N GLU A 64 13.90 19.07 1.31
CA GLU A 64 14.35 19.47 -0.02
C GLU A 64 13.32 19.02 -1.05
N ALA A 65 13.18 19.75 -2.15
CA ALA A 65 12.32 19.36 -3.25
C ALA A 65 13.06 19.53 -4.58
N THR A 66 12.96 18.53 -5.45
CA THR A 66 13.59 18.54 -6.77
C THR A 66 12.74 17.80 -7.78
N MET A 67 12.80 18.22 -9.05
CA MET A 67 12.24 17.47 -10.17
C MET A 67 13.28 16.54 -10.81
N ASP A 68 14.55 16.64 -10.38
CA ASP A 68 15.63 15.79 -10.86
C ASP A 68 15.78 14.55 -9.96
N ARG A 69 15.52 13.38 -10.54
CA ARG A 69 15.64 12.08 -9.85
C ARG A 69 17.07 11.78 -9.41
N LYS A 70 18.09 12.20 -10.18
CA LYS A 70 19.49 11.98 -9.82
C LYS A 70 19.84 12.71 -8.52
N GLU A 71 19.50 14.00 -8.45
CA GLU A 71 19.74 14.82 -7.26
C GLU A 71 18.94 14.29 -6.07
N ALA A 72 17.72 13.80 -6.31
CA ALA A 72 16.91 13.20 -5.26
C ALA A 72 17.53 11.93 -4.65
N LEU A 73 18.17 11.09 -5.48
CA LEU A 73 18.69 9.79 -5.08
C LEU A 73 20.10 9.86 -4.46
N LYS A 74 20.87 10.90 -4.76
CA LYS A 74 22.27 11.01 -4.32
C LYS A 74 22.40 10.92 -2.79
N GLY A 75 23.07 9.86 -2.33
CA GLY A 75 23.34 9.62 -0.90
C GLY A 75 22.11 9.27 -0.07
N ALA A 76 21.00 8.83 -0.68
CA ALA A 76 19.84 8.36 0.06
C ALA A 76 20.16 7.09 0.86
N ASN A 77 19.57 6.96 2.06
CA ASN A 77 19.60 5.74 2.87
C ASN A 77 18.34 4.88 2.63
N ALA A 78 17.21 5.54 2.35
CA ALA A 78 15.95 4.89 2.02
C ALA A 78 15.25 5.66 0.91
N VAL A 79 14.59 4.93 0.01
CA VAL A 79 13.79 5.47 -1.08
C VAL A 79 12.37 4.90 -0.96
N ILE A 80 11.38 5.79 -0.91
CA ILE A 80 9.97 5.45 -0.90
C ILE A 80 9.39 5.79 -2.26
N CYS A 81 8.73 4.84 -2.93
CA CYS A 81 8.18 5.04 -4.27
C CYS A 81 6.67 4.89 -4.29
N THR A 82 5.98 5.95 -4.73
CA THR A 82 4.51 6.08 -4.71
C THR A 82 3.97 6.63 -6.03
N ILE A 83 4.60 6.28 -7.14
CA ILE A 83 4.24 6.81 -8.45
C ILE A 83 2.95 6.17 -9.01
N LEU A 84 2.24 6.93 -9.84
CA LEU A 84 1.22 6.43 -10.78
C LEU A 84 1.69 6.72 -12.20
N GLN A 85 2.28 5.73 -12.86
CA GLN A 85 2.82 5.92 -14.20
C GLN A 85 1.72 6.14 -15.24
N GLY A 86 1.80 7.30 -15.92
CA GLY A 86 0.83 7.77 -16.91
C GLY A 86 -0.30 8.62 -16.33
N GLY A 87 -0.39 8.74 -15.01
CA GLY A 87 -1.49 9.46 -14.36
C GLY A 87 -2.87 8.84 -14.59
N THR A 88 -3.90 9.47 -14.03
CA THR A 88 -5.29 8.98 -14.11
C THR A 88 -5.83 9.00 -15.54
N ASP A 89 -5.41 9.98 -16.36
CA ASP A 89 -5.88 10.13 -17.74
C ASP A 89 -5.46 8.99 -18.66
N VAL A 90 -4.29 8.36 -18.41
CA VAL A 90 -3.90 7.14 -19.12
C VAL A 90 -4.48 5.92 -18.43
N TRP A 91 -4.40 5.86 -17.11
CA TRP A 91 -4.81 4.68 -16.34
C TRP A 91 -6.31 4.37 -16.50
N ARG A 92 -7.18 5.36 -16.74
CA ARG A 92 -8.61 5.13 -17.01
C ARG A 92 -8.85 4.13 -18.15
N TYR A 93 -7.99 4.13 -19.17
CA TYR A 93 -8.13 3.25 -20.33
C TYR A 93 -7.84 1.80 -19.97
N ASP A 94 -7.07 1.55 -18.92
CA ASP A 94 -6.85 0.21 -18.39
C ASP A 94 -8.18 -0.42 -17.90
N ILE A 95 -9.18 0.39 -17.56
CA ILE A 95 -10.50 -0.05 -17.07
C ILE A 95 -11.59 0.11 -18.14
N GLU A 96 -11.63 1.26 -18.80
CA GLU A 96 -12.68 1.59 -19.77
C GLU A 96 -12.58 0.77 -21.06
N ILE A 97 -11.37 0.42 -21.53
CA ILE A 97 -11.21 -0.41 -22.72
C ILE A 97 -11.71 -1.83 -22.47
N PRO A 98 -11.24 -2.57 -21.42
CA PRO A 98 -11.78 -3.91 -21.12
C PRO A 98 -13.30 -3.92 -20.92
N LYS A 99 -13.88 -2.83 -20.37
CA LYS A 99 -15.32 -2.71 -20.20
C LYS A 99 -16.10 -2.80 -21.51
N LYS A 100 -15.57 -2.24 -22.62
CA LYS A 100 -16.19 -2.35 -23.96
C LYS A 100 -16.30 -3.80 -24.44
N TYR A 101 -15.44 -4.68 -23.94
CA TYR A 101 -15.41 -6.12 -24.23
C TYR A 101 -16.06 -6.96 -23.13
N GLY A 102 -16.86 -6.36 -22.25
CA GLY A 102 -17.60 -7.08 -21.20
C GLY A 102 -16.81 -7.39 -19.93
N ILE A 103 -15.57 -6.94 -19.80
CA ILE A 103 -14.74 -7.19 -18.60
C ILE A 103 -15.03 -6.10 -17.55
N ASN A 104 -15.59 -6.51 -16.42
CA ASN A 104 -15.98 -5.59 -15.35
C ASN A 104 -14.89 -5.50 -14.26
N THR A 105 -14.21 -4.36 -14.20
CA THR A 105 -13.13 -4.07 -13.25
C THR A 105 -13.60 -3.09 -12.17
N ASN A 106 -13.25 -3.32 -10.92
CA ASN A 106 -13.51 -2.42 -9.77
C ASN A 106 -12.29 -1.56 -9.42
N ILE A 107 -11.12 -2.19 -9.33
CA ILE A 107 -9.83 -1.57 -9.02
C ILE A 107 -8.96 -1.51 -10.26
N GLY A 108 -8.57 -2.65 -10.82
CA GLY A 108 -7.74 -2.69 -12.03
C GLY A 108 -6.30 -2.26 -11.83
N ASP A 109 -5.77 -2.31 -10.61
CA ASP A 109 -4.37 -1.96 -10.33
C ASP A 109 -3.48 -3.17 -10.01
N THR A 110 -4.07 -4.37 -9.90
CA THR A 110 -3.37 -5.55 -9.34
C THR A 110 -3.23 -6.67 -10.36
N ARG A 111 -4.33 -7.13 -10.95
CA ARG A 111 -4.37 -8.24 -11.91
C ARG A 111 -5.44 -8.01 -12.99
N GLY A 112 -5.68 -9.04 -13.80
CA GLY A 112 -6.57 -8.97 -14.96
C GLY A 112 -5.98 -8.08 -16.07
N PRO A 113 -6.74 -7.81 -17.15
CA PRO A 113 -6.25 -6.98 -18.25
C PRO A 113 -5.75 -5.61 -17.79
N SER A 114 -6.49 -4.98 -16.88
CA SER A 114 -6.14 -3.67 -16.31
C SER A 114 -4.81 -3.71 -15.56
N GLY A 115 -4.62 -4.70 -14.67
CA GLY A 115 -3.37 -4.88 -13.94
C GLY A 115 -2.19 -5.21 -14.86
N ILE A 116 -2.40 -6.00 -15.93
CA ILE A 116 -1.36 -6.32 -16.91
C ILE A 116 -0.94 -5.07 -17.70
N PHE A 117 -1.90 -4.29 -18.22
CA PHE A 117 -1.62 -3.04 -18.93
C PHE A 117 -0.84 -2.05 -18.05
N ARG A 118 -1.24 -1.93 -16.79
CA ARG A 118 -0.52 -1.13 -15.80
C ARG A 118 0.88 -1.67 -15.54
N ALA A 119 1.06 -2.99 -15.40
CA ALA A 119 2.36 -3.60 -15.17
C ALA A 119 3.34 -3.31 -16.32
N VAL A 120 2.95 -3.58 -17.57
CA VAL A 120 3.85 -3.39 -18.72
C VAL A 120 4.26 -1.93 -18.91
N ARG A 121 3.37 -0.98 -18.55
CA ARG A 121 3.67 0.45 -18.57
C ARG A 121 4.61 0.88 -17.44
N THR A 122 4.51 0.25 -16.28
CA THR A 122 5.17 0.70 -15.04
C THR A 122 6.51 0.01 -14.77
N ILE A 123 6.66 -1.27 -15.15
CA ILE A 123 7.90 -2.04 -14.95
C ILE A 123 9.15 -1.32 -15.49
N PRO A 124 9.17 -0.80 -16.74
CA PRO A 124 10.36 -0.13 -17.27
C PRO A 124 10.79 1.09 -16.44
N VAL A 125 9.81 1.83 -15.91
CA VAL A 125 10.05 3.02 -15.08
C VAL A 125 10.61 2.62 -13.72
N MET A 126 10.03 1.62 -13.06
CA MET A 126 10.54 1.09 -11.79
C MET A 126 11.97 0.56 -11.91
N LEU A 127 12.27 -0.15 -13.00
CA LEU A 127 13.63 -0.61 -13.29
C LEU A 127 14.61 0.54 -13.54
N SER A 128 14.16 1.62 -14.19
CA SER A 128 15.02 2.81 -14.39
C SER A 128 15.32 3.51 -13.06
N ILE A 129 14.36 3.59 -12.14
CA ILE A 129 14.57 4.11 -10.78
C ILE A 129 15.61 3.26 -10.06
N CYS A 130 15.46 1.93 -10.09
CA CYS A 130 16.42 1.04 -9.44
C CYS A 130 17.83 1.17 -10.02
N ARG A 131 17.98 1.31 -11.35
CA ARG A 131 19.28 1.54 -12.00
C ARG A 131 19.92 2.84 -11.56
N ASP A 132 19.14 3.90 -11.36
CA ASP A 132 19.65 5.15 -10.81
C ASP A 132 20.03 4.99 -9.33
N MET A 133 19.26 4.23 -8.54
CA MET A 133 19.65 3.89 -7.17
C MET A 133 20.98 3.12 -7.13
N GLU A 134 21.19 2.15 -8.02
CA GLU A 134 22.45 1.40 -8.11
C GLU A 134 23.67 2.28 -8.41
N ARG A 135 23.45 3.46 -9.01
CA ARG A 135 24.49 4.45 -9.34
C ARG A 135 24.70 5.47 -8.22
N TYR A 136 23.63 5.94 -7.58
CA TYR A 136 23.68 7.13 -6.72
C TYR A 136 23.47 6.83 -5.22
N CYS A 137 22.90 5.67 -4.89
CA CYS A 137 22.67 5.20 -3.53
C CYS A 137 22.53 3.65 -3.46
N PRO A 138 23.56 2.89 -3.85
CA PRO A 138 23.48 1.44 -4.00
C PRO A 138 23.13 0.69 -2.70
N ASP A 139 23.46 1.28 -1.55
CA ASP A 139 23.19 0.71 -0.23
C ASP A 139 21.79 1.05 0.30
N ALA A 140 21.03 1.89 -0.39
CA ALA A 140 19.68 2.26 0.04
C ALA A 140 18.69 1.09 -0.08
N ILE A 141 17.68 1.10 0.79
CA ILE A 141 16.49 0.27 0.62
C ILE A 141 15.45 0.98 -0.26
N LEU A 142 14.70 0.21 -1.05
CA LEU A 142 13.53 0.68 -1.79
C LEU A 142 12.25 0.11 -1.17
N LEU A 143 11.40 1.01 -0.69
CA LEU A 143 10.07 0.71 -0.16
C LEU A 143 9.03 1.11 -1.20
N ASN A 144 8.52 0.11 -1.93
CA ASN A 144 7.57 0.33 -3.01
C ASN A 144 6.12 0.29 -2.50
N TYR A 145 5.35 1.33 -2.82
CA TYR A 145 3.89 1.38 -2.65
C TYR A 145 3.15 1.38 -4.00
N THR A 146 3.87 1.44 -5.11
CA THR A 146 3.26 1.44 -6.45
C THR A 146 2.74 0.06 -6.82
N ASN A 147 1.50 0.02 -7.28
CA ASN A 147 0.86 -1.17 -7.85
C ASN A 147 1.09 -1.30 -9.36
N PRO A 148 1.06 -2.52 -9.94
CA PRO A 148 0.74 -3.81 -9.30
C PRO A 148 1.91 -4.42 -8.51
N MET A 149 1.78 -4.46 -7.19
CA MET A 149 2.89 -4.75 -6.26
C MET A 149 3.68 -6.00 -6.62
N ALA A 150 3.01 -7.16 -6.73
CA ALA A 150 3.68 -8.42 -6.95
C ALA A 150 4.46 -8.46 -8.27
N MET A 151 3.88 -7.92 -9.36
CA MET A 151 4.55 -7.87 -10.67
C MET A 151 5.73 -6.89 -10.68
N LEU A 152 5.59 -5.75 -10.00
CA LEU A 152 6.65 -4.73 -9.94
C LEU A 152 7.81 -5.18 -9.04
N CYS A 153 7.52 -5.68 -7.84
CA CYS A 153 8.54 -6.25 -6.94
C CYS A 153 9.25 -7.42 -7.59
N HIS A 154 8.52 -8.36 -8.23
CA HIS A 154 9.12 -9.46 -8.99
C HIS A 154 10.09 -8.99 -10.07
N ALA A 155 9.71 -7.97 -10.84
CA ALA A 155 10.57 -7.42 -11.88
C ALA A 155 11.83 -6.76 -11.31
N MET A 156 11.68 -5.92 -10.28
CA MET A 156 12.81 -5.22 -9.64
C MET A 156 13.76 -6.22 -8.98
N GLN A 157 13.26 -7.11 -8.13
CA GLN A 157 14.07 -8.09 -7.38
C GLN A 157 14.84 -9.06 -8.28
N ARG A 158 14.38 -9.30 -9.51
CA ARG A 158 15.08 -10.16 -10.48
C ARG A 158 16.10 -9.45 -11.35
N LYS A 159 16.01 -8.12 -11.48
CA LYS A 159 16.77 -7.36 -12.48
C LYS A 159 17.72 -6.35 -11.88
N THR A 160 17.73 -6.20 -10.55
CA THR A 160 18.49 -5.18 -9.84
C THR A 160 19.02 -5.80 -8.55
N ARG A 161 20.09 -5.21 -8.01
CA ARG A 161 20.68 -5.61 -6.72
C ARG A 161 20.16 -4.78 -5.54
N ILE A 162 19.22 -3.86 -5.79
CA ILE A 162 18.65 -3.02 -4.74
C ILE A 162 17.85 -3.88 -3.76
N ARG A 163 17.95 -3.54 -2.47
CA ARG A 163 17.12 -4.16 -1.43
C ARG A 163 15.70 -3.62 -1.54
N VAL A 164 14.85 -4.33 -2.28
CA VAL A 164 13.46 -3.94 -2.55
C VAL A 164 12.48 -4.78 -1.74
N THR A 165 11.54 -4.12 -1.06
CA THR A 165 10.30 -4.73 -0.60
C THR A 165 9.10 -3.87 -0.96
N GLY A 166 7.98 -4.53 -1.24
CA GLY A 166 6.69 -3.89 -1.46
C GLY A 166 5.85 -3.83 -0.19
N LEU A 167 5.19 -2.71 0.05
CA LEU A 167 4.41 -2.43 1.26
C LEU A 167 2.93 -2.19 0.92
N CYS A 168 2.05 -2.89 1.62
CA CYS A 168 0.61 -2.71 1.54
C CYS A 168 0.01 -2.71 2.95
N HIS A 169 -0.96 -1.83 3.20
CA HIS A 169 -1.65 -1.72 4.50
C HIS A 169 -2.69 -2.85 4.73
N SER A 170 -2.85 -3.74 3.76
CA SER A 170 -3.94 -4.71 3.75
C SER A 170 -3.90 -5.69 4.92
N VAL A 171 -2.71 -6.16 5.31
CA VAL A 171 -2.58 -7.13 6.40
C VAL A 171 -2.98 -6.51 7.74
N GLN A 172 -2.39 -5.37 8.11
CA GLN A 172 -2.69 -4.69 9.38
C GLN A 172 -4.13 -4.20 9.46
N GLY A 173 -4.68 -3.69 8.35
CA GLY A 173 -6.09 -3.27 8.27
C GLY A 173 -7.03 -4.45 8.47
N THR A 174 -6.74 -5.59 7.82
CA THR A 174 -7.55 -6.80 7.98
C THR A 174 -7.47 -7.38 9.39
N ALA A 175 -6.27 -7.45 9.96
CA ALA A 175 -6.11 -7.99 11.32
C ALA A 175 -6.91 -7.16 12.35
N THR A 176 -6.86 -5.83 12.22
CA THR A 176 -7.63 -4.89 13.06
C THR A 176 -9.13 -5.07 12.88
N MET A 177 -9.60 -5.19 11.64
CA MET A 177 -11.01 -5.45 11.33
C MET A 177 -11.49 -6.77 11.96
N LEU A 178 -10.75 -7.86 11.78
CA LEU A 178 -11.10 -9.16 12.37
C LEU A 178 -11.11 -9.13 13.90
N ALA A 179 -10.17 -8.41 14.52
CA ALA A 179 -10.14 -8.20 15.97
C ALA A 179 -11.40 -7.47 16.46
N ASN A 180 -11.81 -6.41 15.76
CA ASN A 180 -13.01 -5.65 16.08
C ASN A 180 -14.28 -6.51 15.97
N TRP A 181 -14.39 -7.35 14.94
CA TRP A 181 -15.55 -8.25 14.75
C TRP A 181 -15.76 -9.24 15.90
N ILE A 182 -14.68 -9.65 16.55
CA ILE A 182 -14.70 -10.55 17.71
C ILE A 182 -14.54 -9.79 19.05
N ASN A 183 -14.74 -8.47 19.03
CA ASN A 183 -14.69 -7.56 20.18
C ASN A 183 -13.39 -7.74 20.99
N THR A 184 -12.24 -7.64 20.33
CA THR A 184 -10.92 -7.68 20.98
C THR A 184 -9.99 -6.61 20.43
N SER A 185 -9.01 -6.24 21.23
CA SER A 185 -7.96 -5.30 20.86
C SER A 185 -6.76 -6.03 20.22
N MET A 186 -5.98 -5.29 19.41
CA MET A 186 -4.85 -5.83 18.66
C MET A 186 -3.69 -6.35 19.52
N ASP A 187 -3.50 -5.84 20.74
CA ASP A 187 -2.50 -6.33 21.71
C ASP A 187 -2.76 -7.78 22.15
N ARG A 188 -3.98 -8.29 21.94
CA ARG A 188 -4.38 -9.67 22.24
C ARG A 188 -4.31 -10.59 21.03
N ILE A 189 -3.96 -10.06 19.86
CA ILE A 189 -3.97 -10.78 18.59
C ILE A 189 -2.55 -11.13 18.18
N THR A 190 -2.33 -12.38 17.83
CA THR A 190 -1.17 -12.82 17.05
C THR A 190 -1.64 -13.52 15.79
N TYR A 191 -0.91 -13.34 14.69
CA TYR A 191 -1.30 -13.93 13.41
C TYR A 191 -0.09 -14.27 12.56
N VAL A 192 -0.30 -15.18 11.62
CA VAL A 192 0.61 -15.44 10.50
C VAL A 192 -0.20 -15.20 9.23
N CYS A 193 0.26 -14.28 8.40
CA CYS A 193 -0.36 -13.94 7.13
C CYS A 193 0.62 -14.18 5.99
N ALA A 194 0.25 -15.00 5.00
CA ALA A 194 1.12 -15.37 3.89
C ALA A 194 0.33 -15.56 2.58
N GLY A 195 0.94 -15.16 1.45
CA GLY A 195 0.39 -15.38 0.11
C GLY A 195 1.04 -14.44 -0.90
N ILE A 196 0.23 -13.68 -1.63
CA ILE A 196 0.70 -12.61 -2.54
C ILE A 196 -0.02 -11.31 -2.22
N ASN A 197 0.53 -10.17 -2.62
CA ASN A 197 -0.12 -8.88 -2.45
C ASN A 197 -1.59 -8.91 -2.92
N HIS A 198 -2.49 -8.41 -2.06
CA HIS A 198 -3.95 -8.40 -2.23
C HIS A 198 -4.64 -9.78 -2.33
N LEU A 199 -3.93 -10.87 -2.04
CA LEU A 199 -4.50 -12.21 -1.86
C LEU A 199 -3.58 -13.03 -0.92
N ALA A 200 -3.30 -12.48 0.26
CA ALA A 200 -2.63 -13.20 1.34
C ALA A 200 -3.66 -13.76 2.32
N TRP A 201 -3.32 -14.85 3.00
CA TRP A 201 -4.23 -15.59 3.86
C TRP A 201 -3.73 -15.55 5.29
N PHE A 202 -4.62 -15.29 6.23
CA PHE A 202 -4.33 -15.42 7.66
C PHE A 202 -4.28 -16.89 8.05
N ILE A 203 -3.20 -17.60 7.74
CA ILE A 203 -3.07 -19.05 8.03
C ILE A 203 -3.08 -19.35 9.54
N GLU A 204 -2.77 -18.35 10.37
CA GLU A 204 -3.04 -18.37 11.81
C GLU A 204 -3.65 -17.05 12.25
N PHE A 205 -4.68 -17.11 13.10
CA PHE A 205 -5.24 -15.92 13.77
C PHE A 205 -5.66 -16.30 15.19
N LYS A 206 -4.89 -15.85 16.19
CA LYS A 206 -5.02 -16.27 17.58
C LYS A 206 -5.38 -15.08 18.47
N LYS A 207 -6.30 -15.30 19.41
CA LYS A 207 -6.64 -14.39 20.52
C LYS A 207 -6.09 -14.98 21.82
N ASN A 208 -5.18 -14.27 22.48
CA ASN A 208 -4.50 -14.75 23.70
C ASN A 208 -3.92 -16.18 23.52
N GLY A 209 -3.26 -16.42 22.38
CA GLY A 209 -2.66 -17.71 22.03
C GLY A 209 -3.63 -18.81 21.57
N LYS A 210 -4.94 -18.60 21.61
CA LYS A 210 -5.95 -19.59 21.17
C LYS A 210 -6.50 -19.25 19.79
N ASP A 211 -6.78 -20.26 18.97
CA ASP A 211 -7.39 -20.08 17.65
C ASP A 211 -8.71 -19.29 17.75
N ALA A 212 -8.80 -18.21 16.98
CA ALA A 212 -9.94 -17.31 16.97
C ALA A 212 -10.84 -17.49 15.73
N TYR A 213 -10.50 -18.38 14.78
CA TYR A 213 -11.35 -18.66 13.62
C TYR A 213 -12.78 -19.09 13.95
N PRO A 214 -13.04 -19.90 15.00
CA PRO A 214 -14.42 -20.21 15.42
C PRO A 214 -15.20 -18.95 15.83
N LEU A 215 -14.55 -17.97 16.45
CA LEU A 215 -15.17 -16.71 16.83
C LEU A 215 -15.48 -15.84 15.60
N ILE A 216 -14.55 -15.76 14.65
CA ILE A 216 -14.72 -15.03 13.39
C ILE A 216 -15.88 -15.63 12.58
N ARG A 217 -15.91 -16.96 12.41
CA ARG A 217 -17.01 -17.67 11.73
C ARG A 217 -18.35 -17.41 12.40
N LYS A 218 -18.41 -17.51 13.74
CA LYS A 218 -19.63 -17.21 14.50
C LYS A 218 -20.07 -15.76 14.30
N ALA A 219 -19.15 -14.80 14.28
CA ALA A 219 -19.44 -13.40 14.06
C ALA A 219 -20.07 -13.18 12.67
N ILE A 220 -19.43 -13.68 11.61
CA ILE A 220 -19.92 -13.58 10.22
C ILE A 220 -21.29 -14.23 10.05
N MET A 221 -21.52 -15.41 10.63
CA MET A 221 -22.78 -16.15 10.47
C MET A 221 -23.94 -15.58 11.29
N LYS A 222 -23.68 -14.90 12.42
CA LYS A 222 -24.72 -14.42 13.34
C LYS A 222 -25.02 -12.92 13.22
N LYS A 223 -24.06 -12.13 12.74
CA LYS A 223 -24.16 -10.67 12.68
C LYS A 223 -24.21 -10.22 11.22
N LYS A 224 -25.39 -9.77 10.79
CA LYS A 224 -25.62 -9.34 9.41
C LYS A 224 -24.71 -8.17 9.05
N GLU A 225 -24.48 -7.25 9.96
CA GLU A 225 -23.61 -6.10 9.80
C GLU A 225 -22.17 -6.49 9.43
N ILE A 226 -21.62 -7.53 10.08
CA ILE A 226 -20.28 -8.06 9.79
C ILE A 226 -20.24 -8.75 8.44
N TYR A 227 -21.26 -9.57 8.14
CA TYR A 227 -21.36 -10.22 6.85
C TYR A 227 -21.39 -9.18 5.70
N MET A 228 -22.19 -8.13 5.88
CA MET A 228 -22.38 -7.07 4.89
C MET A 228 -21.15 -6.17 4.72
N GLU A 229 -20.29 -6.05 5.73
CA GLU A 229 -19.08 -5.23 5.64
C GLU A 229 -18.15 -5.72 4.51
N GLU A 230 -17.95 -7.04 4.39
CA GLU A 230 -17.00 -7.63 3.47
C GLU A 230 -17.52 -8.90 2.77
N ILE A 231 -18.66 -8.77 2.09
CA ILE A 231 -19.41 -9.89 1.49
C ILE A 231 -18.51 -10.86 0.70
N VAL A 232 -17.67 -10.38 -0.21
CA VAL A 232 -16.85 -11.26 -1.08
C VAL A 232 -15.80 -12.03 -0.28
N ARG A 233 -15.14 -11.37 0.68
CA ARG A 233 -14.12 -12.01 1.51
C ARG A 233 -14.73 -12.99 2.50
N ASN A 234 -15.89 -12.64 3.06
CA ASN A 234 -16.68 -13.50 3.92
C ASN A 234 -17.10 -14.77 3.18
N GLU A 235 -17.57 -14.64 1.93
CA GLU A 235 -17.89 -15.80 1.07
C GLU A 235 -16.65 -16.67 0.81
N LEU A 236 -15.50 -16.07 0.47
CA LEU A 236 -14.24 -16.82 0.33
C LEU A 236 -13.87 -17.55 1.61
N PHE A 237 -13.93 -16.89 2.76
CA PHE A 237 -13.61 -17.50 4.06
C PHE A 237 -14.56 -18.65 4.42
N LEU A 238 -15.86 -18.47 4.19
CA LEU A 238 -16.85 -19.51 4.51
C LEU A 238 -16.61 -20.79 3.70
N HIS A 239 -16.11 -20.67 2.46
CA HIS A 239 -15.84 -21.79 1.56
C HIS A 239 -14.41 -22.37 1.69
N LEU A 240 -13.42 -21.53 1.99
CA LEU A 240 -12.00 -21.90 1.92
C LEU A 240 -11.34 -22.02 3.31
N GLY A 241 -12.03 -21.62 4.38
CA GLY A 241 -11.63 -21.86 5.76
C GLY A 241 -10.65 -20.85 6.36
N TYR A 242 -9.96 -20.05 5.54
CA TYR A 242 -9.04 -19.01 5.97
C TYR A 242 -9.45 -17.65 5.43
N TYR A 243 -9.23 -16.60 6.22
CA TYR A 243 -9.59 -15.24 5.85
C TYR A 243 -8.51 -14.62 4.96
N VAL A 244 -8.92 -13.96 3.87
CA VAL A 244 -8.02 -13.31 2.91
C VAL A 244 -7.81 -11.85 3.23
N THR A 245 -6.65 -11.31 2.85
CA THR A 245 -6.38 -9.87 2.84
C THR A 245 -7.10 -9.16 1.71
N GLU A 246 -7.18 -7.85 1.92
CA GLU A 246 -7.81 -6.77 1.17
C GLU A 246 -9.31 -6.87 0.95
N SER A 247 -9.95 -5.74 0.65
CA SER A 247 -11.36 -5.53 0.45
C SER A 247 -12.02 -6.50 -0.52
N SER A 248 -13.34 -6.59 -0.36
CA SER A 248 -14.23 -7.29 -1.26
C SER A 248 -14.05 -6.85 -2.70
N GLY A 249 -13.77 -5.56 -2.93
CA GLY A 249 -13.48 -5.08 -4.27
C GLY A 249 -12.25 -5.71 -4.91
N HIS A 250 -11.11 -5.76 -4.20
CA HIS A 250 -9.91 -6.44 -4.73
C HIS A 250 -10.16 -7.93 -4.94
N ASN A 251 -10.69 -8.62 -3.92
CA ASN A 251 -10.93 -10.07 -4.00
C ASN A 251 -11.94 -10.45 -5.09
N SER A 252 -12.89 -9.57 -5.39
CA SER A 252 -13.84 -9.80 -6.49
C SER A 252 -13.15 -9.87 -7.86
N GLU A 253 -11.95 -9.28 -8.02
CA GLU A 253 -11.17 -9.40 -9.25
C GLU A 253 -10.31 -10.67 -9.32
N TYR A 254 -10.00 -11.28 -8.16
CA TYR A 254 -9.21 -12.51 -8.08
C TYR A 254 -9.99 -13.76 -8.45
N ASN A 255 -11.29 -13.78 -8.14
CA ASN A 255 -12.12 -14.95 -8.35
C ASN A 255 -13.31 -14.65 -9.27
N TRP A 256 -13.43 -15.45 -10.33
CA TRP A 256 -14.48 -15.33 -11.34
C TRP A 256 -15.89 -15.62 -10.80
N TRP A 257 -16.02 -16.27 -9.64
CA TRP A 257 -17.32 -16.50 -8.98
C TRP A 257 -18.06 -15.21 -8.61
N PHE A 258 -17.38 -14.07 -8.50
CA PHE A 258 -18.01 -12.82 -8.06
C PHE A 258 -18.31 -11.83 -9.20
N ARG A 259 -17.47 -11.78 -10.24
CA ARG A 259 -17.55 -10.75 -11.29
C ARG A 259 -17.76 -11.27 -12.71
N LYS A 260 -18.03 -12.55 -12.91
CA LYS A 260 -18.23 -13.13 -14.26
C LYS A 260 -19.56 -12.74 -14.91
N ARG A 261 -20.63 -12.54 -14.15
CA ARG A 261 -21.98 -12.24 -14.65
C ARG A 261 -22.66 -11.09 -13.91
N PRO A 262 -23.60 -10.36 -14.54
CA PRO A 262 -24.32 -9.26 -13.89
C PRO A 262 -25.06 -9.63 -12.60
N ASP A 263 -25.67 -10.81 -12.54
CA ASP A 263 -26.40 -11.30 -11.35
C ASP A 263 -25.46 -11.52 -10.15
N LEU A 264 -24.27 -12.07 -10.39
CA LEU A 264 -23.24 -12.28 -9.37
C LEU A 264 -22.69 -10.95 -8.86
N ILE A 265 -22.45 -9.99 -9.76
CA ILE A 265 -22.00 -8.65 -9.39
C ILE A 265 -23.05 -7.96 -8.52
N LYS A 266 -24.34 -8.04 -8.90
CA LYS A 266 -25.43 -7.47 -8.10
C LYS A 266 -25.54 -8.15 -6.73
N LYS A 267 -25.36 -9.46 -6.66
CA LYS A 267 -25.43 -10.22 -5.41
C LYS A 267 -24.29 -9.85 -4.44
N TYR A 268 -23.06 -9.77 -4.95
CA TYR A 268 -21.86 -9.74 -4.10
C TYR A 268 -21.15 -8.39 -4.03
N CYS A 269 -21.24 -7.56 -5.07
CA CYS A 269 -20.30 -6.44 -5.26
C CYS A 269 -20.93 -5.04 -5.12
N THR A 270 -22.26 -4.93 -5.00
CA THR A 270 -22.95 -3.63 -5.10
C THR A 270 -23.52 -3.12 -3.78
N HIS A 271 -23.63 -3.97 -2.76
CA HIS A 271 -24.43 -3.68 -1.56
C HIS A 271 -23.67 -3.88 -0.24
N GLY A 272 -22.37 -4.20 -0.30
CA GLY A 272 -21.54 -4.25 0.90
C GLY A 272 -21.40 -2.87 1.56
N THR A 273 -21.22 -2.86 2.88
CA THR A 273 -21.12 -1.64 3.70
C THR A 273 -19.68 -1.23 3.99
N GLY A 274 -18.70 -2.09 3.70
CA GLY A 274 -17.29 -1.74 3.78
C GLY A 274 -16.90 -0.66 2.77
N TRP A 275 -15.70 -0.12 2.92
CA TRP A 275 -15.23 1.04 2.16
C TRP A 275 -15.21 0.81 0.63
N ASN A 276 -14.96 -0.44 0.20
CA ASN A 276 -14.94 -0.82 -1.20
C ASN A 276 -15.68 -2.17 -1.42
N PRO A 277 -17.00 -2.10 -1.69
CA PRO A 277 -17.81 -3.29 -1.87
C PRO A 277 -17.60 -3.99 -3.22
N GLY A 278 -16.89 -3.39 -4.18
CA GLY A 278 -16.70 -3.97 -5.52
C GLY A 278 -17.46 -3.28 -6.66
N LYS A 279 -17.90 -2.04 -6.51
CA LYS A 279 -18.58 -1.30 -7.60
C LYS A 279 -17.67 -1.14 -8.83
N TYR A 280 -18.23 -1.18 -10.04
CA TYR A 280 -17.45 -0.94 -11.26
C TYR A 280 -16.69 0.39 -11.21
N ALA A 281 -15.43 0.37 -11.63
CA ALA A 281 -14.54 1.53 -11.72
C ALA A 281 -14.44 2.37 -10.43
N PHE A 282 -14.60 1.74 -9.25
CA PHE A 282 -14.63 2.44 -7.97
C PHE A 282 -13.39 3.31 -7.74
N ILE A 283 -12.18 2.73 -7.84
CA ILE A 283 -10.95 3.51 -7.61
C ILE A 283 -10.67 4.49 -8.73
N LEU A 284 -11.06 4.18 -9.98
CA LEU A 284 -10.98 5.15 -11.06
C LEU A 284 -11.82 6.40 -10.78
N ASN A 285 -13.05 6.21 -10.30
CA ASN A 285 -13.92 7.32 -9.96
C ASN A 285 -13.36 8.15 -8.79
N GLU A 286 -12.79 7.49 -7.78
CA GLU A 286 -12.11 8.20 -6.68
C GLU A 286 -10.91 9.01 -7.20
N TYR A 287 -10.08 8.43 -8.08
CA TYR A 287 -8.92 9.14 -8.65
C TYR A 287 -9.36 10.32 -9.52
N LEU A 288 -10.40 10.15 -10.36
CA LEU A 288 -10.95 11.23 -11.17
C LEU A 288 -11.55 12.35 -10.31
N LYS A 289 -12.14 12.00 -9.17
CA LYS A 289 -12.61 12.98 -8.19
C LYS A 289 -11.43 13.72 -7.56
N THR A 290 -10.43 13.00 -7.06
CA THR A 290 -9.22 13.59 -6.48
C THR A 290 -8.49 14.49 -7.47
N GLU A 291 -8.34 14.10 -8.74
CA GLU A 291 -7.72 14.95 -9.77
C GLU A 291 -8.44 16.30 -9.94
N LYS A 292 -9.76 16.33 -9.73
CA LYS A 292 -10.56 17.57 -9.79
C LYS A 292 -10.51 18.37 -8.49
N THR A 293 -10.37 17.72 -7.33
CA THR A 293 -10.56 18.38 -6.02
C THR A 293 -9.29 18.64 -5.23
N TRP A 294 -8.18 17.94 -5.52
CA TRP A 294 -6.97 17.95 -4.67
C TRP A 294 -6.44 19.35 -4.38
N LYS A 295 -6.48 20.26 -5.37
CA LYS A 295 -5.96 21.63 -5.25
C LYS A 295 -6.81 22.47 -4.29
N ASN A 296 -8.13 22.38 -4.40
CA ASN A 296 -9.03 23.08 -3.50
C ASN A 296 -8.95 22.52 -2.08
N GLU A 297 -8.84 21.20 -1.96
CA GLU A 297 -8.71 20.51 -0.67
C GLU A 297 -7.41 20.90 0.04
N ILE A 298 -6.26 20.89 -0.64
CA ILE A 298 -4.98 21.25 -0.02
C ILE A 298 -4.93 22.73 0.34
N GLN A 299 -5.47 23.62 -0.50
CA GLN A 299 -5.55 25.05 -0.18
C GLN A 299 -6.46 25.30 1.03
N LYS A 300 -7.62 24.62 1.11
CA LYS A 300 -8.50 24.69 2.27
C LYS A 300 -7.79 24.20 3.53
N TRP A 301 -7.06 23.09 3.45
CA TRP A 301 -6.28 22.55 4.55
C TRP A 301 -5.23 23.56 5.06
N PHE A 302 -4.49 24.23 4.16
CA PHE A 302 -3.56 25.30 4.56
C PHE A 302 -4.27 26.51 5.17
N LYS A 303 -5.41 26.95 4.62
CA LYS A 303 -6.21 28.06 5.17
C LYS A 303 -6.71 27.78 6.59
N GLN A 304 -6.96 26.52 6.93
CA GLN A 304 -7.32 26.07 8.27
C GLN A 304 -6.11 25.96 9.22
N GLY A 305 -4.95 26.49 8.82
CA GLY A 305 -3.72 26.39 9.58
C GLY A 305 -3.07 25.03 9.50
N ALA A 306 -3.27 24.25 8.42
CA ALA A 306 -2.68 22.93 8.20
C ALA A 306 -2.94 21.93 9.34
N PRO A 307 -4.21 21.70 9.75
CA PRO A 307 -4.52 20.89 10.92
C PRO A 307 -4.05 19.44 10.71
N MET A 308 -3.20 18.95 11.61
CA MET A 308 -2.72 17.57 11.60
C MET A 308 -2.26 17.14 13.00
N SER A 309 -2.56 15.90 13.35
CA SER A 309 -1.96 15.27 14.53
C SER A 309 -0.48 14.98 14.27
N LEU A 310 0.35 15.17 15.30
CA LEU A 310 1.76 14.79 15.30
C LEU A 310 1.96 13.35 15.80
N GLU A 311 0.89 12.67 16.22
CA GLU A 311 0.95 11.29 16.65
C GLU A 311 1.25 10.36 15.47
N ARG A 312 2.05 9.33 15.76
CA ARG A 312 2.46 8.32 14.78
C ARG A 312 1.24 7.55 14.27
N GLY A 313 1.18 7.37 12.96
CA GLY A 313 0.27 6.44 12.31
C GLY A 313 0.78 5.00 12.32
N HIS A 314 0.27 4.24 11.35
CA HIS A 314 0.50 2.81 11.25
C HIS A 314 1.21 2.44 9.93
N GLU A 315 1.86 3.38 9.23
CA GLU A 315 2.54 3.05 7.98
C GLU A 315 3.86 2.32 8.24
N PHE A 316 4.06 1.16 7.60
CA PHE A 316 5.22 0.31 7.81
C PHE A 316 6.56 0.99 7.50
N ALA A 317 6.60 1.89 6.52
CA ALA A 317 7.86 2.44 6.03
C ALA A 317 8.66 3.17 7.12
N ALA A 318 8.01 3.91 8.03
CA ALA A 318 8.71 4.61 9.11
C ALA A 318 9.41 3.64 10.07
N TYR A 319 8.72 2.54 10.45
CA TYR A 319 9.29 1.49 11.30
C TYR A 319 10.43 0.74 10.61
N ILE A 320 10.28 0.42 9.32
CA ILE A 320 11.31 -0.27 8.54
C ILE A 320 12.56 0.60 8.40
N ILE A 321 12.41 1.89 8.09
CA ILE A 321 13.54 2.83 7.99
C ILE A 321 14.22 2.99 9.34
N ASN A 322 13.44 3.10 10.43
CA ASN A 322 14.01 3.14 11.77
C ASN A 322 14.86 1.90 12.08
N ALA A 323 14.30 0.70 11.88
CA ALA A 323 15.02 -0.56 12.10
C ALA A 323 16.29 -0.65 11.24
N PHE A 324 16.19 -0.30 9.96
CA PHE A 324 17.30 -0.32 9.01
C PHE A 324 18.42 0.67 9.36
N CYS A 325 18.07 1.83 9.92
CA CYS A 325 19.05 2.82 10.36
C CYS A 325 19.64 2.55 11.76
N GLY A 326 19.37 1.38 12.34
CA GLY A 326 19.93 0.95 13.63
C GLY A 326 19.04 1.17 14.85
N GLY A 327 17.75 1.46 14.63
CA GLY A 327 16.74 1.42 15.69
C GLY A 327 16.21 0.01 15.94
N GLU A 328 15.14 -0.08 16.74
CA GLU A 328 14.51 -1.36 17.09
C GLU A 328 14.08 -2.19 15.87
N PRO A 329 14.37 -3.51 15.86
CA PRO A 329 13.87 -4.41 14.81
C PRO A 329 12.36 -4.39 14.70
N TYR A 330 11.85 -4.58 13.50
CA TYR A 330 10.41 -4.51 13.22
C TYR A 330 9.94 -5.66 12.35
N ILE A 331 8.89 -6.37 12.78
CA ILE A 331 8.25 -7.43 12.01
C ILE A 331 7.08 -6.82 11.23
N PHE A 332 7.04 -7.09 9.93
CA PHE A 332 5.99 -6.62 9.02
C PHE A 332 5.70 -7.64 7.93
N ASN A 333 4.63 -7.44 7.17
CA ASN A 333 4.37 -8.23 5.96
C ASN A 333 5.01 -7.54 4.76
N GLY A 334 6.02 -8.18 4.17
CA GLY A 334 6.80 -7.65 3.04
C GLY A 334 6.63 -8.49 1.79
N ASN A 335 6.76 -7.84 0.63
CA ASN A 335 6.75 -8.50 -0.67
C ASN A 335 8.19 -8.88 -1.08
N VAL A 336 8.51 -10.17 -1.04
CA VAL A 336 9.87 -10.72 -1.21
C VAL A 336 9.89 -11.88 -2.22
N PRO A 337 11.05 -12.24 -2.79
CA PRO A 337 11.17 -13.42 -3.63
C PRO A 337 10.89 -14.70 -2.83
N ASN A 338 10.09 -15.60 -3.40
CA ASN A 338 9.83 -16.89 -2.81
C ASN A 338 11.03 -17.82 -2.99
N THR A 339 11.84 -17.97 -1.96
CA THR A 339 13.00 -18.86 -1.95
C THR A 339 12.69 -20.25 -1.37
N GLY A 340 11.42 -20.66 -1.42
CA GLY A 340 10.89 -21.83 -0.70
C GLY A 340 10.11 -21.48 0.57
N ILE A 341 9.81 -20.19 0.78
CA ILE A 341 9.03 -19.68 1.91
C ILE A 341 7.59 -20.21 1.86
N ILE A 342 6.97 -20.13 0.68
CA ILE A 342 5.67 -20.75 0.39
C ILE A 342 5.95 -21.89 -0.60
N THR A 343 6.02 -23.10 -0.06
CA THR A 343 6.56 -24.29 -0.75
C THR A 343 5.73 -24.75 -1.95
N ASN A 344 4.45 -24.40 -2.00
CA ASN A 344 3.54 -24.72 -3.10
C ASN A 344 3.35 -23.56 -4.10
N LEU A 345 4.16 -22.50 -4.02
CA LEU A 345 4.24 -21.45 -5.03
C LEU A 345 5.57 -21.52 -5.79
N PRO A 346 5.63 -21.02 -7.04
CA PRO A 346 6.86 -21.07 -7.84
C PRO A 346 8.05 -20.39 -7.15
N TYR A 347 9.23 -20.97 -7.29
CA TYR A 347 10.48 -20.36 -6.84
C TYR A 347 10.72 -19.03 -7.55
N GLY A 348 11.16 -18.02 -6.81
CA GLY A 348 11.43 -16.67 -7.28
C GLY A 348 10.19 -15.82 -7.54
N ALA A 349 8.96 -16.33 -7.38
CA ALA A 349 7.75 -15.51 -7.44
C ALA A 349 7.70 -14.52 -6.27
N CYS A 350 7.17 -13.31 -6.47
CA CYS A 350 6.98 -12.36 -5.37
C CYS A 350 5.81 -12.79 -4.47
N VAL A 351 6.11 -13.04 -3.19
CA VAL A 351 5.16 -13.43 -2.15
C VAL A 351 5.09 -12.37 -1.05
N GLU A 352 3.92 -12.23 -0.41
CA GLU A 352 3.72 -11.37 0.76
C GLU A 352 3.70 -12.24 2.01
N VAL A 353 4.69 -12.07 2.88
CA VAL A 353 4.96 -12.93 4.04
C VAL A 353 5.52 -12.11 5.21
N PRO A 354 5.55 -12.62 6.45
CA PRO A 354 6.21 -11.94 7.55
C PRO A 354 7.73 -11.84 7.30
N VAL A 355 8.28 -10.65 7.54
CA VAL A 355 9.70 -10.29 7.35
C VAL A 355 10.16 -9.50 8.56
N LEU A 356 11.42 -9.68 8.96
CA LEU A 356 12.09 -8.89 9.99
C LEU A 356 12.95 -7.82 9.32
N ALA A 357 12.69 -6.54 9.62
CA ALA A 357 13.59 -5.43 9.32
C ALA A 357 14.56 -5.23 10.49
N ASN A 358 15.85 -5.10 10.17
CA ASN A 358 16.95 -4.78 11.07
C ASN A 358 18.08 -4.08 10.27
N LYS A 359 19.19 -3.76 10.95
CA LYS A 359 20.36 -3.04 10.40
C LYS A 359 21.13 -3.86 9.36
#